data_AF-A0A1G8YCB0-F1
#
_entry.id   AF-A0A1G8YCB0-F1
#
_cell.length_a   1.000
_cell.length_b   1.000
_cell.length_c   1.000
_cell.angle_alpha   90.00
_cell.angle_beta   90.00
_cell.angle_gamma   90.00
#
_symmetry.space_group_name_H-M   'P 1'
#
loop_
_entity.id
_entity.type
_entity.pdbx_description
1 polymer ?
#
loop_
_entity_poly.entity_id
_entity_poly.type
_entity_poly.pdbx_seq_one_letter_code
_entity_poly.pdbx_strand_id
1 'polypeptide(L)'
;MKPVTFEKLLKFIDSMNADYKEELYYTLKESIKPIDPYHRKIIEELRETKFSKGLICPRCDGKEVMRFGKYNNRQRYKCKSCNKTFNDFTHTPLYKTKHPEKWIRFIECMIEGKSLRKSQKIVGVSHATLFYWRHKILNALKQGTIEAFNGIVAMDETYLLFSEKGKRRLLIGNLVNEGVNLNIEVLAKNKYVF
;
A
#
# COMPACT_ATOMS: atom_id res chain seq x y z
N MET A 1 27.96 -7.50 25.67
CA MET A 1 28.64 -8.24 24.58
C MET A 1 29.47 -7.26 23.77
N LYS A 2 30.75 -7.56 23.51
CA LYS A 2 31.56 -6.76 22.57
C LYS A 2 31.00 -6.96 21.15
N PRO A 3 30.88 -5.91 20.33
CA PRO A 3 30.35 -6.06 18.97
C PRO A 3 31.30 -6.95 18.17
N VAL A 4 30.75 -8.00 17.56
CA VAL A 4 31.48 -8.84 16.61
C VAL A 4 31.75 -7.98 15.38
N THR A 5 33.02 -7.79 15.05
CA THR A 5 33.41 -7.02 13.85
C THR A 5 33.04 -7.81 12.59
N PHE A 6 32.61 -7.11 11.54
CA PHE A 6 32.17 -7.72 10.29
C PHE A 6 33.21 -8.70 9.70
N GLU A 7 34.50 -8.36 9.82
CA GLU A 7 35.61 -9.23 9.40
C GLU A 7 35.69 -10.56 10.17
N LYS A 8 35.39 -10.55 11.47
CA LYS A 8 35.34 -11.79 12.26
C LYS A 8 34.17 -12.67 11.85
N LEU A 9 33.07 -12.04 11.46
CA LEU A 9 31.87 -12.70 10.98
C LEU A 9 32.11 -13.36 9.61
N LEU A 10 32.80 -12.67 8.70
CA LEU A 10 33.21 -13.23 7.40
C LEU A 10 34.15 -14.43 7.57
N LYS A 11 35.18 -14.31 8.41
CA LYS A 11 36.10 -15.43 8.71
C LYS A 11 35.38 -16.63 9.31
N PHE A 12 34.38 -16.39 10.16
CA PHE A 12 33.56 -17.44 10.73
C PHE A 12 32.73 -18.14 9.65
N ILE A 13 32.06 -17.38 8.78
CA ILE A 13 31.30 -17.93 7.65
C ILE A 13 32.23 -18.74 6.74
N ASP A 14 33.41 -18.24 6.41
CA ASP A 14 34.38 -18.95 5.55
C ASP A 14 34.83 -20.29 6.14
N SER A 15 34.94 -20.38 7.46
CA SER A 15 35.31 -21.61 8.18
C SER A 15 34.20 -22.65 8.30
N MET A 16 32.96 -22.31 7.92
CA MET A 16 31.82 -23.25 7.96
C MET A 16 31.87 -24.25 6.79
N ASN A 17 31.32 -25.45 7.02
CA ASN A 17 31.15 -26.46 5.97
C ASN A 17 30.10 -26.01 4.93
N ALA A 18 30.04 -26.71 3.80
CA ALA A 18 29.15 -26.35 2.69
C ALA A 18 27.66 -26.39 3.09
N ASP A 19 27.26 -27.43 3.84
CA ASP A 19 25.86 -27.62 4.25
C ASP A 19 25.35 -26.51 5.16
N TYR A 20 26.13 -26.10 6.18
CA TYR A 20 25.74 -25.01 7.07
C TYR A 20 25.81 -23.64 6.38
N LYS A 21 26.70 -23.46 5.38
CA LYS A 21 26.71 -22.25 4.55
C LYS A 21 25.44 -22.16 3.71
N GLU A 22 24.99 -23.28 3.16
CA GLU A 22 23.76 -23.35 2.38
C GLU A 22 22.53 -23.09 3.26
N GLU A 23 22.44 -23.72 4.43
CA GLU A 23 21.37 -23.46 5.40
C GLU A 23 21.34 -22.00 5.87
N LEU A 24 22.53 -21.44 6.18
CA LEU A 24 22.67 -20.03 6.54
C LEU A 24 22.26 -19.12 5.39
N TYR A 25 22.64 -19.44 4.15
CA TYR A 25 22.24 -18.70 2.97
C TYR A 25 20.72 -18.68 2.80
N TYR A 26 20.04 -19.82 2.88
CA TYR A 26 18.57 -19.87 2.76
C TYR A 26 17.88 -19.14 3.92
N THR A 27 18.38 -19.29 5.14
CA THR A 27 17.85 -18.60 6.33
C THR A 27 18.02 -17.09 6.21
N LEU A 28 19.21 -16.62 5.80
CA LEU A 28 19.46 -15.20 5.58
C LEU A 28 18.68 -14.67 4.39
N LYS A 29 18.48 -15.44 3.31
CA LYS A 29 17.65 -15.06 2.17
C LYS A 29 16.18 -14.86 2.55
N GLU A 30 15.65 -15.70 3.44
CA GLU A 30 14.29 -15.52 3.99
C GLU A 30 14.20 -14.36 4.98
N SER A 31 15.26 -14.12 5.76
CA SER A 31 15.31 -13.05 6.79
C SER A 31 15.58 -11.66 6.19
N ILE A 32 16.43 -11.62 5.17
CA ILE A 32 16.80 -10.47 4.34
C ILE A 32 15.95 -10.54 3.07
N LYS A 33 14.63 -10.72 3.20
CA LYS A 33 13.74 -10.38 2.08
C LYS A 33 14.09 -8.95 1.68
N PRO A 34 14.63 -8.73 0.47
CA PRO A 34 15.04 -7.39 0.07
C PRO A 34 13.87 -6.45 0.28
N ILE A 35 14.17 -5.23 0.73
CA ILE A 35 13.26 -4.10 0.52
C ILE A 35 12.80 -4.21 -0.93
N ASP A 36 11.52 -4.52 -1.05
CA ASP A 36 10.92 -5.22 -2.16
C ASP A 36 11.38 -4.64 -3.52
N PRO A 37 11.96 -5.44 -4.44
CA PRO A 37 12.20 -5.00 -5.82
C PRO A 37 10.95 -4.37 -6.46
N TYR A 38 9.77 -4.81 -6.03
CA TYR A 38 8.51 -4.21 -6.45
C TYR A 38 8.35 -2.76 -5.98
N HIS A 39 8.94 -2.31 -4.87
CA HIS A 39 8.79 -0.92 -4.46
C HIS A 39 9.42 0.04 -5.48
N ARG A 40 10.64 -0.26 -5.94
CA ARG A 40 11.30 0.55 -6.98
C ARG A 40 10.47 0.54 -8.27
N LYS A 41 10.03 -0.66 -8.67
CA LYS A 41 9.16 -0.86 -9.84
C LYS A 41 7.87 -0.03 -9.74
N ILE A 42 7.19 -0.02 -8.58
CA ILE A 42 5.97 0.79 -8.37
C ILE A 42 6.28 2.29 -8.48
N ILE A 43 7.42 2.77 -7.99
CA ILE A 43 7.77 4.20 -8.15
C ILE A 43 7.97 4.53 -9.62
N GLU A 44 8.62 3.66 -10.37
CA GLU A 44 8.84 3.79 -11.82
C GLU A 44 7.51 3.75 -12.58
N GLU A 45 6.66 2.76 -12.32
CA GLU A 45 5.31 2.65 -12.88
C GLU A 45 4.44 3.87 -12.54
N LEU A 46 4.49 4.37 -11.30
CA LEU A 46 3.78 5.58 -10.89
C LEU A 46 4.29 6.82 -11.63
N ARG A 47 5.58 6.89 -11.96
CA ARG A 47 6.14 7.98 -12.75
C ARG A 47 5.71 7.88 -14.20
N GLU A 48 5.79 6.70 -14.80
CA GLU A 48 5.40 6.47 -16.19
C GLU A 48 3.92 6.77 -16.40
N THR A 49 3.05 6.29 -15.51
CA THR A 49 1.62 6.56 -15.58
C THR A 49 1.30 8.05 -15.42
N LYS A 50 1.81 8.70 -14.38
CA LYS A 50 1.51 10.12 -14.09
C LYS A 50 2.14 11.11 -15.05
N PHE A 51 3.35 10.82 -15.52
CA PHE A 51 4.14 11.71 -16.35
C PHE A 51 4.27 11.20 -17.78
N SER A 52 3.39 10.28 -18.21
CA SER A 52 3.28 9.79 -19.60
C SER A 52 3.19 10.92 -20.63
N LYS A 53 2.52 12.01 -20.27
CA LYS A 53 2.35 13.23 -21.08
C LYS A 53 3.36 14.34 -20.76
N GLY A 54 4.44 13.99 -20.05
CA GLY A 54 5.43 14.93 -19.52
C GLY A 54 5.17 15.32 -18.06
N LEU A 55 6.16 15.97 -17.45
CA LEU A 55 6.14 16.37 -16.05
C LEU A 55 5.28 17.63 -15.85
N ILE A 56 4.00 17.44 -15.54
CA ILE A 56 3.02 18.51 -15.33
C ILE A 56 2.75 18.71 -13.84
N CYS A 57 2.50 19.94 -13.41
CA CYS A 57 2.14 20.23 -12.03
C CYS A 57 0.73 19.70 -11.71
N PRO A 58 0.56 18.80 -10.72
CA PRO A 58 -0.74 18.18 -10.43
C PRO A 58 -1.74 19.11 -9.71
N ARG A 59 -1.43 20.41 -9.56
CA ARG A 59 -2.27 21.39 -8.83
C ARG A 59 -2.82 22.49 -9.72
N CYS A 60 -2.12 22.82 -10.80
CA CYS A 60 -2.45 23.94 -11.68
C CYS A 60 -2.21 23.63 -13.15
N ASP A 61 -1.85 22.38 -13.47
CA ASP A 61 -1.54 21.87 -14.80
C ASP A 61 -0.43 22.63 -15.56
N GLY A 62 0.34 23.46 -14.86
CA GLY A 62 1.50 24.15 -15.40
C GLY A 62 2.58 23.17 -15.87
N LYS A 63 3.08 23.39 -17.09
CA LYS A 63 4.13 22.59 -17.74
C LYS A 63 5.55 22.98 -17.31
N GLU A 64 5.70 24.16 -16.70
CA GLU A 64 6.98 24.64 -16.21
C GLU A 64 7.31 24.05 -14.84
N VAL A 65 7.96 22.88 -14.86
CA VAL A 65 8.38 22.17 -13.66
C VAL A 65 9.88 21.97 -13.65
N MET A 66 10.51 22.25 -12.50
CA MET A 66 11.94 22.05 -12.28
C MET A 66 12.20 21.04 -11.15
N ARG A 67 13.36 20.38 -11.19
CA ARG A 67 13.85 19.56 -10.07
C ARG A 67 14.18 20.46 -8.88
N PHE A 68 13.81 20.03 -7.67
CA PHE A 68 13.94 20.81 -6.43
C PHE A 68 14.51 19.95 -5.29
N GLY A 69 15.70 19.41 -5.53
CA GLY A 69 16.40 18.53 -4.59
C GLY A 69 15.73 17.17 -4.37
N LYS A 70 16.21 16.44 -3.36
CA LYS A 70 15.69 15.13 -2.98
C LYS A 70 15.36 15.09 -1.49
N TYR A 71 14.39 14.28 -1.09
CA TYR A 71 14.07 14.01 0.31
C TYR A 71 13.77 12.52 0.49
N ASN A 72 14.46 11.86 1.43
CA ASN A 72 14.42 10.40 1.64
C ASN A 72 14.58 9.65 0.30
N ASN A 73 15.62 9.96 -0.46
CA ASN A 73 15.92 9.39 -1.78
C ASN A 73 14.83 9.56 -2.86
N ARG A 74 13.82 10.41 -2.62
CA ARG A 74 12.76 10.71 -3.58
C ARG A 74 12.98 12.09 -4.19
N GLN A 75 12.79 12.17 -5.51
CA GLN A 75 12.87 13.44 -6.24
C GLN A 75 11.72 14.36 -5.84
N ARG A 76 12.04 15.63 -5.58
CA ARG A 76 11.05 16.70 -5.44
C ARG A 76 11.05 17.58 -6.68
N TYR A 77 9.89 18.09 -7.01
CA TYR A 77 9.67 18.99 -8.14
C TYR A 77 9.05 20.29 -7.64
N LYS A 78 9.34 21.41 -8.31
CA LYS A 78 8.72 22.71 -8.05
C LYS A 78 8.11 23.23 -9.34
N CYS A 79 6.84 23.61 -9.29
CA CYS A 79 6.17 24.29 -10.40
C CYS A 79 6.53 25.79 -10.37
N LYS A 80 6.88 26.37 -11.51
CA LYS A 80 7.14 27.81 -11.63
C LYS A 80 5.87 28.65 -11.60
N SER A 81 4.78 28.15 -12.18
CA SER A 81 3.50 28.87 -12.28
C SER A 81 2.84 29.09 -10.91
N CYS A 82 2.74 28.05 -10.06
CA CYS A 82 2.10 28.17 -8.74
C CYS A 82 3.07 28.15 -7.55
N ASN A 83 4.39 28.06 -7.80
CA ASN A 83 5.46 27.99 -6.80
C ASN A 83 5.35 26.84 -5.78
N LYS A 84 4.45 25.87 -5.97
CA LYS A 84 4.28 24.73 -5.07
C LYS A 84 5.20 23.56 -5.45
N THR A 85 5.60 22.78 -4.43
CA THR A 85 6.39 21.56 -4.62
C THR A 85 5.55 20.29 -4.60
N PHE A 86 5.92 19.30 -5.39
CA PHE A 86 5.31 17.98 -5.43
C PHE A 86 6.36 16.88 -5.67
N ASN A 87 5.94 15.62 -5.65
CA ASN A 87 6.75 14.44 -5.91
C ASN A 87 5.88 13.34 -6.55
N ASP A 88 6.50 12.20 -6.84
CA ASP A 88 5.83 11.04 -7.46
C ASP A 88 4.58 10.58 -6.68
N PHE A 89 4.58 10.73 -5.35
CA PHE A 89 3.48 10.31 -4.48
C PHE A 89 2.40 11.37 -4.29
N THR A 90 2.53 12.57 -4.86
CA THR A 90 1.53 13.63 -4.68
C THR A 90 0.22 13.23 -5.36
N HIS A 91 -0.91 13.27 -4.64
CA HIS A 91 -2.20 12.69 -5.06
C HIS A 91 -2.24 11.16 -5.24
N THR A 92 -1.40 10.40 -4.53
CA THR A 92 -1.59 8.95 -4.39
C THR A 92 -1.82 8.56 -2.92
N PRO A 93 -2.32 7.34 -2.64
CA PRO A 93 -2.39 6.82 -1.28
C PRO A 93 -1.03 6.84 -0.53
N LEU A 94 0.08 6.75 -1.27
CA LEU A 94 1.45 6.81 -0.72
C LEU A 94 1.85 8.23 -0.27
N TYR A 95 1.05 9.27 -0.54
CA TYR A 95 1.37 10.65 -0.19
C TYR A 95 1.60 10.79 1.33
N LYS A 96 2.68 11.46 1.73
CA LYS A 96 3.08 11.68 3.13
C LYS A 96 3.23 10.38 3.96
N THR A 97 3.46 9.24 3.31
CA THR A 97 3.80 8.01 4.00
C THR A 97 5.31 7.97 4.32
N LYS A 98 5.63 7.57 5.57
CA LYS A 98 7.01 7.36 6.04
C LYS A 98 7.63 6.08 5.50
N HIS A 99 6.85 4.99 5.46
CA HIS A 99 7.26 3.63 5.07
C HIS A 99 6.58 3.15 3.77
N PRO A 100 6.81 3.79 2.60
CA PRO A 100 6.20 3.38 1.34
C PRO A 100 6.59 1.95 0.93
N GLU A 101 7.76 1.46 1.34
CA GLU A 101 8.27 0.10 1.10
C GLU A 101 7.38 -1.00 1.69
N LYS A 102 6.58 -0.66 2.71
CA LYS A 102 5.71 -1.61 3.41
C LYS A 102 4.29 -1.67 2.85
N TRP A 103 3.97 -0.84 1.87
CA TRP A 103 2.60 -0.72 1.35
C TRP A 103 2.15 -1.96 0.58
N ILE A 104 3.03 -2.56 -0.22
CA ILE A 104 2.72 -3.76 -1.00
C ILE A 104 2.29 -4.88 -0.05
N ARG A 105 3.13 -5.16 0.95
CA ARG A 105 2.83 -6.17 1.96
C ARG A 105 1.53 -5.89 2.72
N PHE A 106 1.20 -4.62 2.95
CA PHE A 106 -0.07 -4.26 3.58
C PHE A 106 -1.27 -4.45 2.65
N ILE A 107 -1.12 -4.13 1.36
CA ILE A 107 -2.16 -4.36 0.34
C ILE A 107 -2.42 -5.86 0.19
N GLU A 108 -1.39 -6.70 0.14
CA GLU A 108 -1.52 -8.16 0.18
C GLU A 108 -2.34 -8.61 1.40
N CYS A 109 -2.02 -8.09 2.59
CA CYS A 109 -2.79 -8.41 3.78
C CYS A 109 -4.27 -8.01 3.66
N MET A 110 -4.57 -6.89 2.98
CA MET A 110 -5.96 -6.47 2.74
C MET A 110 -6.67 -7.38 1.74
N ILE A 111 -6.02 -7.77 0.64
CA ILE A 111 -6.55 -8.70 -0.36
C ILE A 111 -6.84 -10.06 0.27
N GLU A 112 -5.95 -10.53 1.14
CA GLU A 112 -6.10 -11.78 1.88
C GLU A 112 -7.06 -11.68 3.09
N GLY A 113 -7.83 -10.60 3.22
CA GLY A 113 -8.83 -10.43 4.28
C GLY A 113 -8.29 -10.31 5.71
N LYS A 114 -6.99 -10.03 5.91
CA LYS A 114 -6.37 -10.04 7.24
C LYS A 114 -6.80 -8.84 8.09
N SER A 115 -7.11 -9.10 9.36
CA SER A 115 -7.42 -8.04 10.32
C SER A 115 -6.22 -7.10 10.54
N LEU A 116 -6.48 -5.83 10.87
CA LEU A 116 -5.41 -4.84 11.10
C LEU A 116 -4.43 -5.26 12.19
N ARG A 117 -4.88 -6.00 13.22
CA ARG A 117 -4.01 -6.57 14.26
C ARG A 117 -3.07 -7.64 13.71
N LYS A 118 -3.55 -8.51 12.81
CA LYS A 118 -2.72 -9.52 12.14
C LYS A 118 -1.73 -8.85 11.18
N SER A 119 -2.22 -7.90 10.38
CA SER A 119 -1.40 -7.10 9.46
C SER A 119 -0.32 -6.31 10.19
N GLN A 120 -0.58 -5.80 11.39
CA GLN A 120 0.43 -5.14 12.22
C GLN A 120 1.61 -6.07 12.54
N LYS A 121 1.35 -7.32 12.92
CA LYS A 121 2.40 -8.30 13.20
C LYS A 121 3.20 -8.65 11.94
N ILE A 122 2.53 -8.73 10.79
CA ILE A 122 3.17 -9.08 9.50
C ILE A 122 4.00 -7.93 8.94
N VAL A 123 3.46 -6.71 8.94
CA VAL A 123 4.05 -5.53 8.28
C VAL A 123 5.03 -4.81 9.23
N GLY A 124 4.87 -4.97 10.54
CA GLY A 124 5.71 -4.32 11.55
C GLY A 124 5.50 -2.80 11.58
N VAL A 125 4.24 -2.36 11.58
CA VAL A 125 3.82 -0.94 11.62
C VAL A 125 2.67 -0.81 12.62
N SER A 126 2.56 0.33 13.31
CA SER A 126 1.54 0.52 14.35
C SER A 126 0.11 0.37 13.83
N HIS A 127 -0.79 -0.15 14.67
CA HIS A 127 -2.21 -0.32 14.35
C HIS A 127 -2.83 0.96 13.77
N ALA A 128 -2.58 2.11 14.41
CA ALA A 128 -3.12 3.41 13.98
C ALA A 128 -2.64 3.80 12.58
N THR A 129 -1.38 3.50 12.25
CA THR A 129 -0.83 3.77 10.91
C THR A 129 -1.50 2.87 9.86
N LEU A 130 -1.67 1.58 10.15
CA LEU A 130 -2.35 0.66 9.24
C LEU A 130 -3.84 1.03 9.05
N PHE A 131 -4.51 1.47 10.11
CA PHE A 131 -5.86 1.99 10.03
C PHE A 131 -5.93 3.20 9.08
N TYR A 132 -5.02 4.15 9.22
CA TYR A 132 -4.94 5.30 8.31
C TYR A 132 -4.62 4.89 6.86
N TRP A 133 -3.70 3.94 6.66
CA TRP A 133 -3.38 3.41 5.33
C TRP A 133 -4.58 2.74 4.68
N ARG A 134 -5.34 1.93 5.44
CA ARG A 134 -6.59 1.31 4.96
C ARG A 134 -7.56 2.38 4.46
N HIS A 135 -7.75 3.46 5.22
CA HIS A 135 -8.62 4.56 4.79
C HIS A 135 -8.13 5.25 3.52
N LYS A 136 -6.83 5.45 3.34
CA LYS A 136 -6.31 6.00 2.07
C LYS A 136 -6.59 5.09 0.88
N ILE A 137 -6.43 3.77 1.04
CA ILE A 137 -6.71 2.79 -0.01
C ILE A 137 -8.20 2.80 -0.35
N LEU A 138 -9.07 2.66 0.66
CA LEU A 138 -10.52 2.65 0.46
C LEU A 138 -11.04 3.96 -0.16
N ASN A 139 -10.50 5.11 0.25
CA ASN A 139 -10.87 6.40 -0.35
C ASN A 139 -10.44 6.50 -1.82
N ALA A 140 -9.31 5.91 -2.19
CA ALA A 140 -8.86 5.88 -3.58
C ALA A 140 -9.72 4.93 -4.42
N LEU A 141 -10.05 3.75 -3.89
CA LEU A 141 -10.96 2.80 -4.56
C LEU A 141 -12.35 3.39 -4.77
N LYS A 142 -12.87 4.15 -3.81
CA LYS A 142 -14.16 4.86 -3.92
C LYS A 142 -14.18 5.87 -5.08
N GLN A 143 -13.04 6.40 -5.49
CA GLN A 143 -12.94 7.37 -6.59
C GLN A 143 -12.88 6.70 -7.96
N GLY A 144 -12.77 5.37 -8.02
CA GLY A 144 -12.80 4.64 -9.28
C GLY A 144 -14.18 4.75 -9.93
N THR A 145 -14.20 5.07 -11.22
CA THR A 145 -15.40 4.97 -12.05
C THR A 145 -15.58 3.51 -12.44
N ILE A 146 -16.75 2.95 -12.14
CA ILE A 146 -17.16 1.65 -12.68
C ILE A 146 -17.76 1.95 -14.05
N GLU A 147 -17.19 1.38 -15.11
CA GLU A 147 -17.79 1.47 -16.45
C GLU A 147 -19.19 0.84 -16.44
N ALA A 148 -20.08 1.32 -17.30
CA ALA A 148 -21.42 0.76 -17.38
C ALA A 148 -21.34 -0.73 -17.74
N PHE A 149 -22.04 -1.57 -16.96
CA PHE A 149 -22.11 -3.00 -17.25
C PHE A 149 -22.81 -3.25 -18.58
N ASN A 150 -22.27 -4.17 -19.39
CA ASN A 150 -22.85 -4.55 -20.68
C ASN A 150 -23.00 -6.08 -20.77
N GLY A 151 -24.03 -6.54 -21.48
CA GLY A 151 -24.35 -7.95 -21.64
C GLY A 151 -25.17 -8.55 -20.49
N ILE A 152 -24.90 -9.82 -20.16
CA ILE A 152 -25.59 -10.54 -19.09
C ILE A 152 -24.90 -10.23 -17.76
N VAL A 153 -25.64 -9.59 -16.85
CA VAL A 153 -25.18 -9.24 -15.51
C VAL A 153 -25.80 -10.22 -14.51
N ALA A 154 -24.95 -10.90 -13.74
CA ALA A 154 -25.36 -11.67 -12.58
C ALA A 154 -25.22 -10.80 -11.32
N MET A 155 -26.25 -10.81 -10.49
CA MET A 155 -26.27 -10.13 -9.19
C MET A 155 -26.46 -11.19 -8.11
N ASP A 156 -25.62 -11.16 -7.08
CA ASP A 156 -25.73 -12.04 -5.92
C ASP A 156 -25.80 -11.18 -4.66
N GLU A 157 -26.48 -11.69 -3.64
CA GLU A 157 -26.67 -11.00 -2.37
C GLU A 157 -25.65 -11.49 -1.36
N THR A 158 -24.93 -10.55 -0.72
CA THR A 158 -24.03 -10.86 0.39
C THR A 158 -24.50 -10.14 1.65
N TYR A 159 -24.86 -10.93 2.65
CA TYR A 159 -25.30 -10.42 3.95
C TYR A 159 -24.08 -10.16 4.84
N LEU A 160 -23.90 -8.91 5.24
CA LEU A 160 -22.85 -8.51 6.17
C LEU A 160 -23.47 -8.05 7.47
N LEU A 161 -22.90 -8.48 8.60
CA LEU A 161 -23.29 -7.95 9.91
C LEU A 161 -22.95 -6.46 9.96
N PHE A 162 -24.00 -5.64 9.98
CA PHE A 162 -23.86 -4.19 10.05
C PHE A 162 -23.58 -3.76 11.50
N SER A 163 -22.57 -2.90 11.68
CA SER A 163 -22.26 -2.32 12.98
C SER A 163 -22.06 -0.81 12.84
N GLU A 164 -22.82 -0.05 13.63
CA GLU A 164 -22.66 1.40 13.73
C GLU A 164 -21.60 1.83 14.76
N LYS A 165 -20.82 0.87 15.27
CA LYS A 165 -19.80 1.13 16.28
C LYS A 165 -18.79 2.15 15.75
N GLY A 166 -18.71 3.30 16.40
CA GLY A 166 -17.84 4.41 16.02
C GLY A 166 -18.52 5.56 15.25
N LYS A 167 -19.82 5.45 14.93
CA LYS A 167 -20.60 6.63 14.51
C LYS A 167 -20.73 7.59 15.70
N ARG A 168 -20.36 8.86 15.49
CA ARG A 168 -20.44 9.92 16.52
C ARG A 168 -21.87 10.42 16.75
N ARG A 169 -22.79 10.11 15.83
CA ARG A 169 -24.23 10.36 15.94
C ARG A 169 -24.93 9.06 15.61
N LEU A 170 -25.42 8.38 16.64
CA LEU A 170 -26.35 7.27 16.47
C LEU A 170 -27.74 7.89 16.35
N LEU A 171 -28.48 7.54 15.30
CA LEU A 171 -29.89 7.87 15.25
C LEU A 171 -30.57 6.94 16.26
N ILE A 172 -30.86 7.45 17.46
CA ILE A 172 -31.58 6.69 18.47
C ILE A 172 -33.06 6.75 18.08
N GLY A 173 -33.54 5.76 17.33
CA GLY A 173 -34.93 5.72 16.90
C GLY A 173 -35.26 4.55 15.99
N ASN A 174 -35.81 3.50 16.61
CA ASN A 174 -36.57 2.38 16.06
C ASN A 174 -35.87 1.40 15.11
N LEU A 175 -35.95 0.13 15.50
CA LEU A 175 -35.73 -1.06 14.68
C LEU A 175 -36.57 -0.96 13.41
N VAL A 176 -35.96 -0.62 12.28
CA VAL A 176 -36.56 -0.86 10.97
C VAL A 176 -35.46 -1.26 9.98
N ASN A 177 -35.59 -2.52 9.56
CA ASN A 177 -35.06 -3.19 8.39
C ASN A 177 -33.57 -3.55 8.37
N GLU A 178 -33.36 -4.87 8.42
CA GLU A 178 -32.23 -5.58 7.82
C GLU A 178 -31.81 -4.88 6.53
N GLY A 179 -30.73 -4.11 6.62
CA GLY A 179 -30.28 -3.26 5.53
C GLY A 179 -29.70 -4.12 4.42
N VAL A 180 -30.48 -4.30 3.36
CA VAL A 180 -29.96 -4.75 2.06
C VAL A 180 -28.96 -3.69 1.58
N ASN A 181 -27.68 -4.00 1.68
CA ASN A 181 -26.66 -3.29 0.93
C ASN A 181 -26.52 -4.02 -0.41
N LEU A 182 -27.14 -3.48 -1.45
CA LEU A 182 -26.89 -3.90 -2.84
C LEU A 182 -25.47 -3.45 -3.20
N ASN A 183 -24.47 -4.20 -2.73
CA ASN A 183 -23.13 -4.12 -3.27
C ASN A 183 -23.16 -4.88 -4.59
N ILE A 184 -23.09 -4.16 -5.71
CA ILE A 184 -22.71 -4.75 -6.98
C ILE A 184 -21.22 -5.11 -6.86
N GLU A 185 -20.92 -6.26 -6.27
CA GLU A 185 -19.59 -6.84 -6.28
C GLU A 185 -19.50 -7.83 -7.44
N VAL A 186 -18.58 -7.54 -8.36
CA VAL A 186 -18.16 -8.46 -9.40
C VAL A 186 -17.53 -9.68 -8.71
N LEU A 187 -18.25 -10.79 -8.66
CA LEU A 187 -17.66 -12.12 -8.43
C LEU A 187 -16.85 -12.51 -9.67
N ALA A 188 -15.71 -11.84 -9.87
CA ALA A 188 -14.62 -12.42 -10.63
C ALA A 188 -14.05 -13.54 -9.76
N LYS A 189 -14.53 -14.76 -10.02
CA LYS A 189 -14.11 -16.03 -9.40
C LYS A 189 -12.67 -15.96 -8.91
N ASN A 190 -12.48 -15.81 -7.59
CA ASN A 190 -11.35 -16.39 -6.89
C ASN A 190 -11.76 -16.64 -5.44
N LYS A 191 -11.81 -17.94 -5.10
CA LYS A 191 -12.02 -18.49 -3.76
C LYS A 191 -11.15 -17.78 -2.73
N TYR A 192 -11.67 -16.80 -1.99
CA TYR A 192 -11.17 -16.45 -0.65
C TYR A 192 -12.34 -15.90 0.17
N VAL A 193 -12.91 -16.78 0.99
CA VAL A 193 -13.93 -16.47 2.00
C VAL A 193 -13.23 -15.84 3.20
N PHE A 194 -13.84 -14.78 3.75
CA PHE A 194 -13.40 -14.00 4.92
C PHE A 194 -13.28 -14.82 6.21
#